data_AF-A0A1H2ZAP5-F1
#
_entry.id   AF-A0A1H2ZAP5-F1
#
_cell.length_a   1.000
_cell.length_b   1.000
_cell.length_c   1.000
_cell.angle_alpha   90.00
_cell.angle_beta   90.00
_cell.angle_gamma   90.00
#
_symmetry.space_group_name_H-M   'P 1'
#
loop_
_entity.id
_entity.type
_entity.pdbx_description
1 polymer ?
#
loop_
_entity_poly.entity_id
_entity_poly.type
_entity_poly.pdbx_seq_one_letter_code
_entity_poly.pdbx_strand_id
1 'polypeptide(L)'
;MEEALEILWTYARREPLDSNGETIVPTINNSIAAIRIIMRLEGWAMESEKRKVNSEKRATHDLPASKSRGEWQFAQPQYAQSQFAQSQNTQHNTNNNTNNHNGSELSNKGELPNMGELLTYSALADFAPTPAQHQYPQPNTASTAGASLQLVPQENLLSFTRHTLPSFAPAPFHIAYYEVLTRFALGEIKKLMITMPPQHGKSEGATRRLPAFVLGQDPDKRIAIVSYNAIKARKFNRELQRIMDDDRYYELFPQTLLAGQASYQEQGRRSRNYARNSDECEIVGYQGSFKTIGVGGSLTGEPVDMLIMDDLYKDASSAWSPVIRQNVADWYDTVASTRLHNDSQQLLVFTRWHMEDLAGRLLEQEGIYDPIENPQGWLLVSFPAIQNRPPSEQDPRAEGEPLWPERHSLEKLLEIKGRSPTVFESLYQQNPQPSQGLMYEEFTCYTDLPSRSYSVAYIDAADSGADYLCALFYKEAEDGNYITDVLYTKDPMEVTETTLTYMLQQHQVERCHIESNNGGNLFVSNLQQRSWDTGNRLTRFNPFHQNQNKTARIFAASASVQKLIKMPLDWKKRFPKFARDLTGYLRVGTNAHDDAPDALTGSIECRQPPKRVSVAEMFGLR
;
A
#
# COMPACT_ATOMS: atom_id res chain seq x y z
N MET A 1 21.26 22.54 33.63
CA MET A 1 21.32 21.40 32.69
C MET A 1 20.87 20.12 33.38
N GLU A 2 21.36 19.84 34.58
CA GLU A 2 20.91 18.71 35.42
C GLU A 2 19.41 18.75 35.74
N GLU A 3 18.85 19.91 36.11
CA GLU A 3 17.41 20.06 36.39
C GLU A 3 16.52 19.77 35.15
N ALA A 4 17.00 20.09 33.95
CA ALA A 4 16.30 19.77 32.70
C ALA A 4 16.38 18.26 32.38
N LEU A 5 17.50 17.61 32.70
CA LEU A 5 17.68 16.17 32.55
C LEU A 5 16.81 15.40 33.55
N GLU A 6 16.72 15.85 34.80
CA GLU A 6 15.81 15.31 35.81
C GLU A 6 14.36 15.35 35.31
N ILE A 7 13.89 16.51 34.82
CA ILE A 7 12.53 16.64 34.26
C ILE A 7 12.34 15.68 33.09
N LEU A 8 13.30 15.59 32.15
CA LEU A 8 13.22 14.65 31.04
C LEU A 8 13.17 13.19 31.50
N TRP A 9 13.92 12.82 32.55
CA TRP A 9 13.86 11.48 33.13
C TRP A 9 12.53 11.22 33.85
N THR A 10 11.89 12.22 34.45
CA THR A 10 10.54 12.13 35.01
C THR A 10 9.49 11.91 33.91
N TYR A 11 9.62 12.62 32.78
CA TYR A 11 8.83 12.40 31.57
C TYR A 11 9.06 11.00 30.96
N ALA A 12 10.30 10.52 30.92
CA ALA A 12 10.65 9.19 30.43
C ALA A 12 10.06 8.06 31.30
N ARG A 13 10.01 8.26 32.63
CA ARG A 13 9.44 7.32 33.60
C ARG A 13 7.93 7.43 33.78
N ARG A 14 7.28 8.43 33.17
CA ARG A 14 5.84 8.74 33.30
C ARG A 14 5.42 8.99 34.74
N GLU A 15 6.33 9.57 35.52
CA GLU A 15 6.02 9.99 36.88
C GLU A 15 5.12 11.24 36.83
N PRO A 16 4.11 11.35 37.72
CA PRO A 16 3.23 12.50 37.77
C PRO A 16 4.02 13.78 38.09
N LEU A 17 3.71 14.86 37.39
CA LEU A 17 4.38 16.16 37.52
C LEU A 17 3.35 17.23 37.86
N ASP A 18 3.69 18.11 38.78
CA ASP A 18 2.88 19.30 39.05
C ASP A 18 3.25 20.39 38.05
N SER A 19 2.29 20.80 37.23
CA SER A 19 2.43 21.90 36.29
C SER A 19 1.36 22.94 36.58
N ASN A 20 1.78 24.06 37.17
CA ASN A 20 0.90 25.17 37.53
C ASN A 20 -0.30 24.79 38.42
N GLY A 21 -0.14 23.80 39.32
CA GLY A 21 -1.17 23.38 40.26
C GLY A 21 -2.05 22.24 39.76
N GLU A 22 -1.77 21.68 38.57
CA GLU A 22 -2.42 20.48 38.07
C GLU A 22 -1.40 19.33 37.93
N THR A 23 -1.76 18.17 38.48
CA THR A 23 -0.96 16.95 38.34
C THR A 23 -1.16 16.35 36.95
N ILE A 24 -0.14 16.46 36.10
CA ILE A 24 -0.14 15.93 34.74
C ILE A 24 0.68 14.64 34.70
N VAL A 25 0.10 13.57 34.13
CA VAL A 25 0.81 12.31 33.87
C VAL A 25 1.29 12.28 32.41
N PRO A 26 2.60 12.15 32.14
CA PRO A 26 3.12 12.11 30.78
C PRO A 26 2.53 10.97 29.93
N THR A 27 2.11 11.31 28.72
CA THR A 27 1.68 10.33 27.71
C THR A 27 2.86 9.53 27.17
N ILE A 28 2.59 8.40 26.53
CA ILE A 28 3.62 7.54 25.92
C ILE A 28 4.46 8.32 24.90
N ASN A 29 3.84 9.20 24.11
CA ASN A 29 4.54 10.02 23.12
C ASN A 29 5.49 11.03 23.78
N ASN A 30 5.10 11.60 24.93
CA ASN A 30 5.96 12.51 25.67
C ASN A 30 7.19 11.78 26.25
N SER A 31 7.03 10.54 26.71
CA SER A 31 8.15 9.72 27.18
C SER A 31 9.14 9.36 26.06
N ILE A 32 8.62 9.03 24.88
CA ILE A 32 9.46 8.73 23.70
C ILE A 32 10.26 9.98 23.28
N ALA A 33 9.61 11.14 23.27
CA ALA A 33 10.28 12.41 22.97
C ALA A 33 11.38 12.73 24.00
N ALA A 34 11.10 12.55 25.29
CA ALA A 34 12.07 12.78 26.36
C ALA A 34 13.30 11.85 26.26
N ILE A 35 13.08 10.56 26.01
CA ILE A 35 14.17 9.57 25.82
C ILE A 35 15.07 9.97 24.64
N ARG A 36 14.49 10.41 23.51
CA ARG A 36 15.26 10.85 22.33
C ARG A 36 16.12 12.08 22.63
N ILE A 37 15.63 12.99 23.46
CA ILE A 37 16.36 14.20 23.87
C ILE A 37 17.49 13.82 24.84
N ILE A 38 17.24 12.96 25.82
CA ILE A 38 18.25 12.42 26.75
C ILE A 38 19.38 11.74 25.97
N MET A 39 19.05 10.87 25.01
CA MET A 39 20.06 10.17 24.18
C MET A 39 20.96 11.13 23.39
N ARG A 40 20.43 12.30 22.98
CA ARG A 40 21.20 13.35 22.31
C ARG A 40 22.06 14.16 23.28
N LEU A 41 21.54 14.45 24.48
CA LEU A 41 22.24 15.22 25.52
C LEU A 41 23.37 14.41 26.19
N GLU A 42 23.17 13.12 26.40
CA GLU A 42 24.19 12.23 27.01
C GLU A 42 25.21 11.69 25.98
N GLY A 43 25.10 12.07 24.70
CA GLY A 43 26.11 11.77 23.69
C GLY A 43 26.18 10.30 23.25
N TRP A 44 25.15 9.50 23.52
CA TRP A 44 25.12 8.05 23.23
C TRP A 44 25.25 7.71 21.74
N ALA A 45 25.00 8.68 20.84
CA ALA A 45 25.20 8.51 19.40
C ALA A 45 26.69 8.48 18.97
N MET A 46 27.62 9.00 19.78
CA MET A 46 29.05 9.04 19.42
C MET A 46 29.84 7.80 19.83
N GLU A 47 29.35 6.99 20.77
CA GLU A 47 30.04 5.75 21.18
C GLU A 47 29.89 4.61 20.15
N SER A 48 28.80 4.59 19.38
CA SER A 48 28.63 3.62 18.28
C SER A 48 29.61 3.85 17.13
N GLU A 49 30.03 5.10 16.88
CA GLU A 49 31.03 5.41 15.84
C GLU A 49 32.45 5.07 16.30
N LYS A 50 32.82 5.32 17.56
CA LYS A 50 34.13 4.92 18.10
C LYS A 50 34.33 3.40 18.15
N ARG A 51 33.26 2.62 18.41
CA ARG A 51 33.34 1.15 18.37
C ARG A 51 33.55 0.60 16.95
N LYS A 52 33.07 1.28 15.91
CA LYS A 52 33.29 0.91 14.50
C LYS A 52 34.73 1.16 14.04
N VAL A 53 35.34 2.29 14.44
CA VAL A 53 36.71 2.64 14.04
C VAL A 53 37.76 1.70 14.67
N ASN A 54 37.50 1.16 15.87
CA ASN A 54 38.41 0.21 16.52
C ASN A 54 38.33 -1.22 15.96
N SER A 55 37.21 -1.62 15.34
CA SER A 55 37.11 -2.91 14.65
C SER A 55 37.79 -2.91 13.29
N GLU A 56 37.89 -1.76 12.61
CA GLU A 56 38.54 -1.65 11.30
C GLU A 56 40.07 -1.57 11.40
N LYS A 57 40.64 -1.12 12.52
CA LYS A 57 42.10 -1.12 12.75
C LYS A 57 42.69 -2.47 13.18
N ARG A 58 41.87 -3.50 13.43
CA ARG A 58 42.31 -4.83 13.92
C ARG A 58 42.43 -5.91 12.84
N ALA A 59 42.19 -5.58 11.57
CA ALA A 59 42.18 -6.53 10.48
C ALA A 59 43.25 -6.23 9.40
N THR A 60 44.49 -5.94 9.80
CA THR A 60 45.66 -6.00 8.91
C THR A 60 46.92 -6.28 9.72
N HIS A 61 47.69 -7.27 9.25
CA HIS A 61 49.04 -7.72 9.63
C HIS A 61 49.20 -8.94 10.56
N ASP A 62 49.44 -10.08 9.90
CA ASP A 62 50.33 -11.15 10.36
C ASP A 62 51.82 -10.74 10.25
N LEU A 63 52.60 -11.33 11.17
CA LEU A 63 54.02 -11.23 11.61
C LEU A 63 55.10 -11.46 10.50
N PRO A 64 56.45 -11.33 10.75
CA PRO A 64 57.18 -11.38 12.04
C PRO A 64 58.42 -10.46 12.27
N ALA A 65 58.92 -10.51 13.52
CA ALA A 65 60.33 -10.55 13.96
C ALA A 65 60.94 -9.36 14.74
N SER A 66 61.30 -9.69 15.99
CA SER A 66 62.52 -9.34 16.74
C SER A 66 62.66 -8.00 17.50
N LYS A 67 62.94 -8.18 18.80
CA LYS A 67 63.83 -7.43 19.72
C LYS A 67 63.49 -5.98 20.16
N SER A 68 63.33 -5.90 21.48
CA SER A 68 63.95 -4.96 22.45
C SER A 68 63.50 -3.49 22.59
N ARG A 69 63.02 -3.20 23.82
CA ARG A 69 63.33 -2.06 24.73
C ARG A 69 63.04 -0.59 24.32
N GLY A 70 62.48 0.14 25.28
CA GLY A 70 62.58 1.61 25.46
C GLY A 70 61.20 2.28 25.44
N GLU A 71 60.55 2.49 26.58
CA GLU A 71 60.63 3.67 27.46
C GLU A 71 59.81 4.89 27.02
N TRP A 72 59.15 5.45 28.03
CA TRP A 72 58.19 6.54 28.12
C TRP A 72 58.69 7.89 27.59
N GLN A 73 57.77 8.77 27.15
CA GLN A 73 57.57 10.09 27.77
C GLN A 73 56.39 10.91 27.19
N PHE A 74 55.79 11.68 28.10
CA PHE A 74 54.70 12.64 27.97
C PHE A 74 55.06 13.90 27.16
N ALA A 75 54.07 14.52 26.49
CA ALA A 75 53.84 15.98 26.52
C ALA A 75 52.50 16.37 25.82
N GLN A 76 51.63 17.08 26.55
CA GLN A 76 50.59 18.01 26.08
C GLN A 76 51.17 19.46 26.12
N PRO A 77 50.40 20.54 25.82
CA PRO A 77 49.58 20.86 24.65
C PRO A 77 49.87 22.31 24.16
N GLN A 78 49.29 22.77 23.04
CA GLN A 78 49.15 24.21 22.77
C GLN A 78 47.79 24.59 22.18
N TYR A 79 47.18 25.57 22.84
CA TYR A 79 45.94 26.27 22.53
C TYR A 79 46.15 27.34 21.45
N ALA A 80 45.10 27.60 20.66
CA ALA A 80 44.82 28.93 20.11
C ALA A 80 43.29 29.13 19.91
N GLN A 81 42.71 30.05 20.68
CA GLN A 81 41.47 30.79 20.38
C GLN A 81 41.84 31.93 19.39
N SER A 82 41.00 32.56 18.57
CA SER A 82 39.65 33.12 18.76
C SER A 82 39.20 33.75 17.43
N GLN A 83 37.89 33.89 17.17
CA GLN A 83 37.21 35.21 17.05
C GLN A 83 35.74 35.06 16.59
N PHE A 84 34.90 35.86 17.24
CA PHE A 84 33.45 36.00 17.08
C PHE A 84 33.08 37.02 16.00
N ALA A 85 31.91 36.84 15.38
CA ALA A 85 31.08 37.94 14.86
C ALA A 85 29.58 37.58 14.99
N GLN A 86 28.81 38.48 15.59
CA GLN A 86 27.34 38.46 15.73
C GLN A 86 26.71 39.63 14.95
N SER A 87 25.52 39.42 14.40
CA SER A 87 24.37 40.36 14.21
C SER A 87 23.40 39.73 13.19
N GLN A 88 22.07 39.88 13.19
CA GLN A 88 21.06 40.58 14.00
C GLN A 88 19.67 39.97 13.69
N ASN A 89 18.71 40.16 14.60
CA ASN A 89 17.29 39.79 14.54
C ASN A 89 16.47 40.55 13.48
N THR A 90 15.40 39.94 12.97
CA THR A 90 14.11 40.63 12.69
C THR A 90 12.92 39.66 12.81
N GLN A 91 11.84 40.14 13.45
CA GLN A 91 10.61 39.44 13.82
C GLN A 91 9.50 39.53 12.75
N HIS A 92 8.59 38.53 12.82
CA HIS A 92 7.15 38.46 12.49
C HIS A 92 6.46 39.49 11.58
N ASN A 93 5.58 38.95 10.70
CA ASN A 93 4.24 39.51 10.56
C ASN A 93 3.17 38.47 10.15
N THR A 94 2.01 38.57 10.80
CA THR A 94 0.73 37.89 10.58
C THR A 94 -0.21 38.81 9.79
N ASN A 95 -1.09 38.29 8.92
CA ASN A 95 -2.52 38.67 8.88
C ASN A 95 -3.39 37.94 7.84
N ASN A 96 -4.68 37.91 8.21
CA ASN A 96 -5.86 37.21 7.69
C ASN A 96 -6.54 37.82 6.44
N ASN A 97 -7.60 37.11 5.99
CA ASN A 97 -8.86 37.56 5.36
C ASN A 97 -8.85 37.83 3.83
N THR A 98 -9.86 37.55 2.99
CA THR A 98 -11.28 37.08 3.11
C THR A 98 -11.86 36.80 1.70
N ASN A 99 -12.86 35.91 1.63
CA ASN A 99 -14.08 35.88 0.76
C ASN A 99 -14.03 36.19 -0.75
N ASN A 100 -14.62 35.34 -1.61
CA ASN A 100 -16.04 35.44 -1.99
C ASN A 100 -16.53 34.35 -2.99
N HIS A 101 -17.84 34.10 -2.90
CA HIS A 101 -18.71 33.20 -3.68
C HIS A 101 -18.82 33.47 -5.18
N ASN A 102 -19.17 32.42 -5.95
CA ASN A 102 -20.44 32.34 -6.71
C ASN A 102 -20.65 30.94 -7.32
N GLY A 103 -21.88 30.42 -7.19
CA GLY A 103 -22.33 29.18 -7.79
C GLY A 103 -23.13 29.37 -9.08
N SER A 104 -23.44 28.26 -9.75
CA SER A 104 -24.65 28.08 -10.55
C SER A 104 -24.87 26.60 -10.87
N GLU A 105 -26.01 26.08 -10.44
CA GLU A 105 -26.61 24.81 -10.86
C GLU A 105 -26.93 24.83 -12.36
N LEU A 106 -26.93 23.65 -13.00
CA LEU A 106 -27.96 23.26 -13.96
C LEU A 106 -27.97 21.73 -14.14
N SER A 107 -29.18 21.21 -14.05
CA SER A 107 -29.61 19.83 -14.14
C SER A 107 -29.53 19.29 -15.57
N ASN A 108 -29.31 17.97 -15.70
CA ASN A 108 -30.10 17.18 -16.64
C ASN A 108 -30.12 15.70 -16.26
N LYS A 109 -31.36 15.18 -16.22
CA LYS A 109 -31.72 13.77 -16.09
C LYS A 109 -31.43 13.05 -17.40
N GLY A 110 -30.92 11.83 -17.31
CA GLY A 110 -30.81 10.88 -18.42
C GLY A 110 -30.48 9.49 -17.89
N GLU A 111 -31.29 8.52 -18.27
CA GLU A 111 -31.41 7.17 -17.74
C GLU A 111 -30.14 6.29 -17.90
N LEU A 112 -29.84 5.49 -16.87
CA LEU A 112 -28.77 4.48 -16.87
C LEU A 112 -29.28 3.14 -17.42
N PRO A 113 -28.60 2.50 -18.40
CA PRO A 113 -28.79 1.09 -18.65
C PRO A 113 -27.86 0.23 -17.76
N ASN A 114 -28.51 -0.71 -17.10
CA ASN A 114 -28.04 -2.01 -16.57
C ASN A 114 -26.61 -2.46 -16.99
N MET A 115 -25.66 -2.55 -16.06
CA MET A 115 -24.34 -3.16 -16.28
C MET A 115 -23.97 -4.09 -15.13
N GLY A 116 -24.31 -5.37 -15.28
CA GLY A 116 -23.72 -6.45 -14.53
C GLY A 116 -22.77 -7.21 -15.44
N GLU A 117 -21.46 -6.95 -15.32
CA GLU A 117 -20.38 -7.84 -15.76
C GLU A 117 -19.05 -7.27 -15.25
N LEU A 118 -18.22 -8.12 -14.65
CA LEU A 118 -16.83 -7.79 -14.35
C LEU A 118 -16.12 -7.87 -15.71
N LEU A 119 -16.08 -6.75 -16.44
CA LEU A 119 -15.60 -6.72 -17.81
C LEU A 119 -14.09 -7.02 -17.83
N THR A 120 -13.78 -8.20 -18.36
CA THR A 120 -12.50 -8.55 -18.95
C THR A 120 -12.17 -7.60 -20.10
N TYR A 121 -10.88 -7.35 -20.32
CA TYR A 121 -10.32 -6.53 -21.39
C TYR A 121 -11.03 -6.74 -22.74
N SER A 122 -11.82 -5.77 -23.17
CA SER A 122 -12.33 -5.65 -24.55
C SER A 122 -12.44 -4.18 -25.01
N ALA A 123 -11.85 -3.22 -24.28
CA ALA A 123 -11.95 -1.79 -24.59
C ALA A 123 -10.61 -1.12 -24.99
N LEU A 124 -9.58 -1.91 -25.34
CA LEU A 124 -8.29 -1.39 -25.82
C LEU A 124 -7.95 -1.79 -27.27
N ALA A 125 -8.81 -2.57 -27.92
CA ALA A 125 -8.71 -2.83 -29.35
C ALA A 125 -9.60 -1.84 -30.10
N ASP A 126 -9.13 -0.61 -30.25
CA ASP A 126 -9.44 0.32 -31.35
C ASP A 126 -9.09 1.73 -30.92
N PHE A 127 -7.88 2.21 -31.24
CA PHE A 127 -7.65 3.61 -31.61
C PHE A 127 -6.33 3.74 -32.37
N ALA A 128 -6.44 4.10 -33.65
CA ALA A 128 -5.32 4.56 -34.47
C ALA A 128 -4.81 5.92 -33.96
N PRO A 129 -3.49 6.20 -34.02
CA PRO A 129 -2.96 7.48 -33.59
C PRO A 129 -3.41 8.59 -34.54
N THR A 130 -4.03 9.63 -33.99
CA THR A 130 -4.35 10.87 -34.73
C THR A 130 -3.08 11.73 -34.78
N PRO A 131 -2.64 12.23 -35.95
CA PRO A 131 -1.35 12.90 -36.08
C PRO A 131 -1.42 14.36 -35.62
N ALA A 132 -0.81 14.67 -34.47
CA ALA A 132 -0.48 16.04 -34.11
C ALA A 132 0.88 16.42 -34.74
N GLN A 133 0.84 17.28 -35.76
CA GLN A 133 2.03 17.85 -36.40
C GLN A 133 2.76 18.79 -35.43
N HIS A 134 3.94 18.38 -34.96
CA HIS A 134 4.94 19.30 -34.40
C HIS A 134 6.22 19.22 -35.22
N GLN A 135 6.52 20.31 -35.91
CA GLN A 135 7.74 20.52 -36.70
C GLN A 135 8.93 20.71 -35.75
N TYR A 136 9.92 19.83 -35.84
CA TYR A 136 11.28 20.08 -35.35
C TYR A 136 12.23 20.37 -36.52
N PRO A 137 13.30 21.18 -36.32
CA PRO A 137 14.19 21.60 -37.40
C PRO A 137 15.12 20.46 -37.84
N GLN A 138 15.27 20.29 -39.16
CA GLN A 138 16.19 19.36 -39.80
C GLN A 138 17.66 19.70 -39.49
N PRO A 139 18.52 18.72 -39.13
CA PRO A 139 19.96 18.85 -39.30
C PRO A 139 20.40 18.37 -40.69
N ASN A 140 21.31 19.15 -41.27
CA ASN A 140 21.87 18.99 -42.61
C ASN A 140 22.40 17.59 -42.94
N THR A 141 22.11 17.17 -44.17
CA THR A 141 22.66 16.03 -44.87
C THR A 141 24.18 16.11 -45.04
N ALA A 142 24.87 15.04 -44.62
CA ALA A 142 26.12 14.60 -45.24
C ALA A 142 26.13 13.07 -45.28
N SER A 143 26.07 12.53 -46.49
CA SER A 143 26.06 11.11 -46.80
C SER A 143 27.45 10.50 -46.67
N THR A 144 27.57 9.38 -45.95
CA THR A 144 28.56 8.34 -46.25
C THR A 144 27.86 6.99 -46.16
N ALA A 145 27.81 6.31 -47.30
CA ALA A 145 27.20 5.00 -47.50
C ALA A 145 28.03 3.90 -46.83
N GLY A 146 27.36 2.91 -46.25
CA GLY A 146 27.95 1.64 -45.85
C GLY A 146 27.21 0.96 -44.70
N ALA A 147 26.72 -0.25 -44.95
CA ALA A 147 26.03 -1.17 -44.04
C ALA A 147 24.54 -0.87 -43.79
N SER A 148 23.71 -1.46 -44.65
CA SER A 148 22.34 -1.85 -44.33
C SER A 148 22.36 -2.81 -43.14
N LEU A 149 22.17 -2.26 -41.93
CA LEU A 149 21.86 -3.02 -40.72
C LEU A 149 20.54 -3.75 -40.94
N GLN A 150 20.60 -5.08 -41.08
CA GLN A 150 19.45 -5.92 -40.80
C GLN A 150 19.12 -5.76 -39.30
N LEU A 151 18.22 -4.84 -39.00
CA LEU A 151 17.55 -4.75 -37.70
C LEU A 151 16.78 -6.06 -37.48
N VAL A 152 17.32 -6.93 -36.64
CA VAL A 152 16.59 -8.12 -36.18
C VAL A 152 15.42 -7.64 -35.32
N PRO A 153 14.19 -8.14 -35.54
CA PRO A 153 13.01 -7.70 -34.81
C PRO A 153 13.06 -8.24 -33.37
N GLN A 154 13.54 -7.41 -32.44
CA GLN A 154 13.41 -7.67 -31.00
C GLN A 154 12.40 -6.69 -30.40
N GLU A 155 11.12 -6.95 -30.70
CA GLU A 155 10.02 -6.06 -30.30
C GLU A 155 9.63 -6.20 -28.82
N ASN A 156 10.09 -7.25 -28.10
CA ASN A 156 9.68 -7.48 -26.70
C ASN A 156 10.77 -8.08 -25.78
N LEU A 157 10.54 -7.91 -24.47
CA LEU A 157 11.48 -8.29 -23.41
C LEU A 157 11.70 -9.81 -23.32
N LEU A 158 10.71 -10.62 -23.67
CA LEU A 158 10.83 -12.09 -23.66
C LEU A 158 11.86 -12.55 -24.71
N SER A 159 11.83 -11.95 -25.89
CA SER A 159 12.74 -12.28 -26.99
C SER A 159 14.18 -11.86 -26.64
N PHE A 160 14.34 -10.66 -26.10
CA PHE A 160 15.62 -10.20 -25.53
C PHE A 160 16.15 -11.17 -24.46
N THR A 161 15.28 -11.64 -23.56
CA THR A 161 15.66 -12.56 -22.49
C THR A 161 16.11 -13.90 -23.02
N ARG A 162 15.40 -14.49 -23.99
CA ARG A 162 15.81 -15.74 -24.64
C ARG A 162 17.15 -15.61 -25.37
N HIS A 163 17.40 -14.46 -25.98
CA HIS A 163 18.67 -14.19 -26.65
C HIS A 163 19.83 -14.07 -25.64
N THR A 164 19.67 -13.24 -24.61
CA THR A 164 20.71 -12.98 -23.61
C THR A 164 20.79 -14.01 -22.48
N LEU A 165 19.87 -14.97 -22.44
CA LEU A 165 19.89 -16.14 -21.56
C LEU A 165 19.37 -17.37 -22.32
N PRO A 166 20.21 -18.00 -23.17
CA PRO A 166 19.78 -19.13 -24.01
C PRO A 166 19.25 -20.34 -23.23
N SER A 167 19.61 -20.47 -21.96
CA SER A 167 19.11 -21.53 -21.06
C SER A 167 17.72 -21.25 -20.49
N PHE A 168 17.14 -20.07 -20.74
CA PHE A 168 15.82 -19.70 -20.26
C PHE A 168 14.72 -20.39 -21.07
N ALA A 169 14.04 -21.34 -20.43
CA ALA A 169 12.84 -21.98 -20.95
C ALA A 169 11.60 -21.36 -20.27
N PRO A 170 10.82 -20.51 -20.95
CA PRO A 170 9.63 -19.89 -20.36
C PRO A 170 8.51 -20.93 -20.20
N ALA A 171 7.98 -21.05 -18.99
CA ALA A 171 6.66 -21.63 -18.73
C ALA A 171 5.53 -20.72 -19.24
N PRO A 172 4.29 -21.19 -19.42
CA PRO A 172 3.19 -20.41 -20.00
C PRO A 172 2.94 -19.05 -19.33
N PHE A 173 2.93 -18.99 -17.99
CA PHE A 173 2.74 -17.72 -17.27
C PHE A 173 3.84 -16.69 -17.51
N HIS A 174 5.06 -17.13 -17.88
CA HIS A 174 6.13 -16.20 -18.22
C HIS A 174 5.77 -15.40 -19.48
N ILE A 175 4.97 -15.92 -20.40
CA ILE A 175 4.56 -15.18 -21.59
C ILE A 175 3.78 -13.93 -21.16
N ALA A 176 2.71 -14.10 -20.35
CA ALA A 176 1.93 -13.00 -19.81
C ALA A 176 2.77 -12.06 -18.93
N TYR A 177 3.64 -12.61 -18.09
CA TYR A 177 4.53 -11.84 -17.22
C TYR A 177 5.48 -10.93 -18.01
N TYR A 178 6.17 -11.46 -19.03
CA TYR A 178 7.10 -10.68 -19.86
C TYR A 178 6.37 -9.73 -20.81
N GLU A 179 5.14 -10.03 -21.21
CA GLU A 179 4.29 -9.12 -22.00
C GLU A 179 3.98 -7.85 -21.20
N VAL A 180 3.50 -7.99 -19.96
CA VAL A 180 3.21 -6.85 -19.08
C VAL A 180 4.48 -6.04 -18.79
N LEU A 181 5.62 -6.70 -18.59
CA LEU A 181 6.90 -6.00 -18.44
C LEU A 181 7.35 -5.29 -19.71
N THR A 182 7.02 -5.81 -20.90
CA THR A 182 7.33 -5.15 -22.18
C THR A 182 6.53 -3.86 -22.30
N ARG A 183 5.22 -3.91 -22.04
CA ARG A 183 4.36 -2.71 -22.05
C ARG A 183 4.83 -1.66 -21.05
N PHE A 184 5.31 -2.10 -19.87
CA PHE A 184 5.98 -1.23 -18.93
C PHE A 184 7.28 -0.66 -19.52
N ALA A 185 8.16 -1.46 -20.12
CA ALA A 185 9.38 -0.95 -20.76
C ALA A 185 9.11 0.11 -21.84
N LEU A 186 8.02 -0.04 -22.60
CA LEU A 186 7.60 0.89 -23.66
C LEU A 186 6.91 2.16 -23.15
N GLY A 187 6.69 2.30 -21.84
CA GLY A 187 6.10 3.50 -21.25
C GLY A 187 4.56 3.51 -21.23
N GLU A 188 3.91 2.46 -21.69
CA GLU A 188 2.44 2.33 -21.69
C GLU A 188 1.87 2.24 -20.27
N ILE A 189 2.65 1.70 -19.34
CA ILE A 189 2.27 1.54 -17.94
C ILE A 189 3.21 2.38 -17.08
N LYS A 190 2.65 3.36 -16.36
CA LYS A 190 3.41 4.22 -15.43
C LYS A 190 3.61 3.57 -14.06
N LYS A 191 2.59 2.92 -13.52
CA LYS A 191 2.65 2.25 -12.20
C LYS A 191 2.22 0.79 -12.34
N LEU A 192 3.17 -0.12 -12.14
CA LEU A 192 2.97 -1.56 -12.28
C LEU A 192 3.30 -2.26 -10.96
N MET A 193 2.36 -3.06 -10.47
CA MET A 193 2.55 -3.92 -9.31
C MET A 193 2.39 -5.37 -9.72
N ILE A 194 3.43 -6.18 -9.53
CA ILE A 194 3.42 -7.62 -9.84
C ILE A 194 3.64 -8.41 -8.57
N THR A 195 2.68 -9.28 -8.22
CA THR A 195 2.81 -10.21 -7.10
C THR A 195 2.90 -11.65 -7.56
N MET A 196 3.93 -12.38 -7.11
CA MET A 196 4.17 -13.76 -7.53
C MET A 196 4.93 -14.55 -6.45
N PRO A 197 4.69 -15.88 -6.30
CA PRO A 197 5.38 -16.68 -5.30
C PRO A 197 6.91 -16.73 -5.49
N PRO A 198 7.65 -17.12 -4.44
CA PRO A 198 9.10 -17.27 -4.52
C PRO A 198 9.51 -18.29 -5.58
N GLN A 199 10.71 -18.14 -6.15
CA GLN A 199 11.27 -19.08 -7.13
C GLN A 199 10.44 -19.26 -8.42
N HIS A 200 9.70 -18.24 -8.85
CA HIS A 200 8.96 -18.21 -10.12
C HIS A 200 9.57 -17.23 -11.15
N GLY A 201 10.86 -16.89 -11.02
CA GLY A 201 11.55 -16.05 -12.02
C GLY A 201 11.26 -14.55 -11.96
N LYS A 202 10.52 -14.06 -10.95
CA LYS A 202 10.18 -12.62 -10.82
C LYS A 202 11.38 -11.67 -10.91
N SER A 203 12.46 -11.94 -10.18
CA SER A 203 13.64 -11.06 -10.22
C SER A 203 14.46 -11.24 -11.51
N GLU A 204 14.22 -12.29 -12.31
CA GLU A 204 14.90 -12.44 -13.60
C GLU A 204 14.36 -11.42 -14.59
N GLY A 205 13.03 -11.40 -14.80
CA GLY A 205 12.38 -10.46 -15.70
C GLY A 205 12.48 -9.02 -15.21
N ALA A 206 11.92 -8.73 -14.03
CA ALA A 206 11.71 -7.36 -13.55
C ALA A 206 13.00 -6.62 -13.15
N THR A 207 14.00 -7.34 -12.65
CA THR A 207 15.15 -6.69 -11.97
C THR A 207 16.47 -6.86 -12.71
N ARG A 208 16.60 -7.90 -13.55
CA ARG A 208 17.81 -8.14 -14.34
C ARG A 208 17.61 -7.80 -15.81
N ARG A 209 16.59 -8.40 -16.44
CA ARG A 209 16.39 -8.28 -17.89
C ARG A 209 15.78 -6.95 -18.28
N LEU A 210 14.73 -6.52 -17.56
CA LEU A 210 14.05 -5.25 -17.83
C LEU A 210 14.99 -4.04 -17.89
N PRO A 211 15.81 -3.75 -16.86
CA PRO A 211 16.69 -2.57 -16.91
C PRO A 211 17.74 -2.66 -18.03
N ALA A 212 18.29 -3.85 -18.31
CA ALA A 212 19.23 -4.05 -19.41
C ALA A 212 18.59 -3.74 -20.77
N PHE A 213 17.35 -4.24 -20.97
CA PHE A 213 16.57 -4.01 -22.18
C PHE A 213 16.22 -2.53 -22.37
N VAL A 214 15.76 -1.86 -21.31
CA VAL A 214 15.41 -0.43 -21.35
C VAL A 214 16.64 0.41 -21.68
N LEU A 215 17.80 0.17 -21.05
CA LEU A 215 19.04 0.89 -21.36
C LEU A 215 19.59 0.57 -22.76
N GLY A 216 19.29 -0.63 -23.28
CA GLY A 216 19.64 -1.01 -24.65
C GLY A 216 18.85 -0.21 -25.68
N GLN A 217 17.56 0.01 -25.41
CA GLN A 217 16.68 0.81 -26.27
C GLN A 217 16.90 2.32 -26.12
N ASP A 218 17.03 2.78 -24.87
CA ASP A 218 17.21 4.19 -24.52
C ASP A 218 18.37 4.35 -23.51
N PRO A 219 19.60 4.57 -24.01
CA PRO A 219 20.79 4.70 -23.17
C PRO A 219 20.83 5.99 -22.33
N ASP A 220 19.87 6.91 -22.49
CA ASP A 220 19.75 8.13 -21.67
C ASP A 220 18.90 7.92 -20.39
N LYS A 221 18.24 6.76 -20.25
CA LYS A 221 17.39 6.46 -19.08
C LYS A 221 18.17 6.31 -17.78
N ARG A 222 17.62 6.89 -16.71
CA ARG A 222 18.13 6.77 -15.33
C ARG A 222 17.26 5.82 -14.51
N ILE A 223 17.80 4.66 -14.18
CA ILE A 223 17.07 3.58 -13.52
C ILE A 223 17.55 3.43 -12.06
N ALA A 224 16.62 3.45 -11.11
CA ALA A 224 16.88 3.10 -9.72
C ALA A 224 16.29 1.73 -9.39
N ILE A 225 17.11 0.84 -8.84
CA ILE A 225 16.74 -0.52 -8.43
C ILE A 225 16.89 -0.63 -6.92
N VAL A 226 15.82 -1.03 -6.26
CA VAL A 226 15.71 -1.08 -4.80
C VAL A 226 15.44 -2.51 -4.37
N SER A 227 16.14 -2.95 -3.32
CA SER A 227 15.82 -4.20 -2.63
C SER A 227 15.88 -4.04 -1.11
N TYR A 228 15.45 -5.04 -0.33
CA TYR A 228 15.39 -4.93 1.13
C TYR A 228 16.71 -4.56 1.82
N ASN A 229 17.88 -4.82 1.19
CA ASN A 229 19.17 -4.40 1.72
C ASN A 229 20.21 -4.13 0.63
N ALA A 230 21.30 -3.46 1.03
CA ALA A 230 22.39 -3.09 0.12
C ALA A 230 23.15 -4.31 -0.45
N ILE A 231 23.22 -5.43 0.28
CA ILE A 231 23.93 -6.63 -0.19
C ILE A 231 23.22 -7.25 -1.40
N LYS A 232 21.88 -7.39 -1.34
CA LYS A 232 21.07 -7.89 -2.45
C LYS A 232 21.06 -6.89 -3.61
N ALA A 233 20.98 -5.58 -3.33
CA ALA A 233 21.07 -4.53 -4.34
C ALA A 233 22.39 -4.60 -5.14
N ARG A 234 23.54 -4.69 -4.46
CA ARG A 234 24.86 -4.85 -5.11
C ARG A 234 24.98 -6.15 -5.91
N LYS A 235 24.24 -7.19 -5.53
CA LYS A 235 24.18 -8.43 -6.31
C LYS A 235 23.45 -8.19 -7.63
N PHE A 236 22.31 -7.50 -7.62
CA PHE A 236 21.62 -7.11 -8.85
C PHE A 236 22.49 -6.24 -9.74
N ASN A 237 23.24 -5.31 -9.16
CA ASN A 237 24.20 -4.48 -9.89
C ASN A 237 25.19 -5.33 -10.70
N ARG A 238 25.88 -6.26 -10.03
CA ARG A 238 26.84 -7.15 -10.69
C ARG A 238 26.20 -8.05 -11.74
N GLU A 239 24.98 -8.52 -11.51
CA GLU A 239 24.25 -9.37 -12.47
C GLU A 239 23.84 -8.57 -13.71
N LEU A 240 23.42 -7.32 -13.54
CA LEU A 240 23.10 -6.41 -14.63
C LEU A 240 24.35 -6.04 -15.46
N GLN A 241 25.46 -5.70 -14.79
CA GLN A 241 26.74 -5.49 -15.48
C GLN A 241 27.14 -6.70 -16.33
N ARG A 242 27.01 -7.93 -15.80
CA ARG A 242 27.32 -9.15 -16.56
C ARG A 242 26.44 -9.34 -17.79
N ILE A 243 25.17 -8.94 -17.74
CA ILE A 243 24.29 -9.00 -18.91
C ILE A 243 24.77 -8.00 -19.96
N MET A 244 25.09 -6.76 -19.55
CA MET A 244 25.52 -5.70 -20.47
C MET A 244 26.95 -5.89 -21.00
N ASP A 245 27.80 -6.62 -20.28
CA ASP A 245 29.14 -7.00 -20.72
C ASP A 245 29.17 -8.20 -21.68
N ASP A 246 28.08 -8.96 -21.82
CA ASP A 246 28.02 -10.17 -22.68
C ASP A 246 27.96 -9.78 -24.17
N ASP A 247 28.67 -10.53 -25.01
CA ASP A 247 28.69 -10.29 -26.47
C ASP A 247 27.27 -10.33 -27.07
N ARG A 248 26.38 -11.17 -26.54
CA ARG A 248 24.98 -11.24 -27.00
C ARG A 248 24.19 -9.97 -26.71
N TYR A 249 24.56 -9.21 -25.67
CA TYR A 249 23.96 -7.90 -25.43
C TYR A 249 24.52 -6.88 -26.42
N TYR A 250 25.84 -6.89 -26.64
CA TYR A 250 26.50 -6.00 -27.59
C TYR A 250 26.02 -6.19 -29.03
N GLU A 251 25.73 -7.43 -29.45
CA GLU A 251 25.14 -7.74 -30.75
C GLU A 251 23.80 -7.01 -30.98
N LEU A 252 23.04 -6.77 -29.91
CA LEU A 252 21.74 -6.11 -29.97
C LEU A 252 21.83 -4.59 -29.80
N PHE A 253 22.69 -4.15 -28.88
CA PHE A 253 22.79 -2.75 -28.48
C PHE A 253 24.25 -2.27 -28.50
N PRO A 254 24.88 -2.19 -29.69
CA PRO A 254 26.30 -1.86 -29.81
C PRO A 254 26.64 -0.44 -29.32
N GLN A 255 25.63 0.43 -29.20
CA GLN A 255 25.75 1.78 -28.68
C GLN A 255 25.73 1.88 -27.15
N THR A 256 25.18 0.89 -26.46
CA THR A 256 24.98 0.94 -25.00
C THR A 256 26.13 0.20 -24.31
N LEU A 257 27.11 0.96 -23.83
CA LEU A 257 28.34 0.43 -23.25
C LEU A 257 28.55 0.89 -21.82
N LEU A 258 29.16 0.03 -21.02
CA LEU A 258 29.67 0.35 -19.69
C LEU A 258 31.16 0.71 -19.75
N ALA A 259 31.60 1.51 -18.78
CA ALA A 259 33.02 1.88 -18.67
C ALA A 259 33.93 0.64 -18.60
N GLY A 260 35.04 0.66 -19.34
CA GLY A 260 36.04 -0.42 -19.31
C GLY A 260 35.79 -1.60 -20.26
N GLN A 261 34.74 -1.59 -21.08
CA GLN A 261 34.58 -2.55 -22.18
C GLN A 261 35.61 -2.31 -23.30
N ALA A 262 36.12 -3.37 -23.92
CA ALA A 262 37.19 -3.30 -24.93
C ALA A 262 36.80 -2.44 -26.14
N SER A 263 35.53 -2.47 -26.56
CA SER A 263 34.97 -1.63 -27.64
C SER A 263 35.03 -0.13 -27.35
N TYR A 264 35.04 0.29 -26.07
CA TYR A 264 35.24 1.70 -25.70
C TYR A 264 36.70 2.15 -25.88
N GLN A 265 37.67 1.25 -25.67
CA GLN A 265 39.09 1.59 -25.80
C GLN A 265 39.48 1.96 -27.24
N GLU A 266 38.75 1.45 -28.25
CA GLU A 266 38.96 1.80 -29.66
C GLU A 266 38.39 3.16 -30.06
N GLN A 267 37.43 3.73 -29.31
CA GLN A 267 36.70 4.93 -29.75
C GLN A 267 37.37 6.28 -29.44
N GLY A 268 38.56 6.32 -28.83
CA GLY A 268 39.44 7.50 -28.78
C GLY A 268 38.81 8.83 -28.27
N ARG A 269 37.63 8.79 -27.63
CA ARG A 269 36.88 9.98 -27.25
C ARG A 269 37.16 10.37 -25.79
N ARG A 270 37.29 11.69 -25.62
CA ARG A 270 37.78 12.41 -24.44
C ARG A 270 37.26 11.85 -23.10
N SER A 271 38.21 11.69 -22.19
CA SER A 271 38.11 11.29 -20.78
C SER A 271 36.96 11.99 -20.03
N ARG A 272 35.79 11.36 -20.03
CA ARG A 272 34.82 11.51 -18.94
C ARG A 272 34.95 10.23 -18.10
N ASN A 273 35.20 10.38 -16.81
CA ASN A 273 35.26 9.24 -15.90
C ASN A 273 33.82 8.80 -15.61
N TYR A 274 33.34 7.84 -16.39
CA TYR A 274 32.03 7.24 -16.16
C TYR A 274 32.07 6.36 -14.91
N ALA A 275 31.09 6.52 -14.02
CA ALA A 275 30.97 5.71 -12.83
C ALA A 275 30.71 4.26 -13.20
N ARG A 276 31.45 3.34 -12.57
CA ARG A 276 31.21 1.89 -12.63
C ARG A 276 31.70 1.28 -11.33
N ASN A 277 30.78 1.11 -10.37
CA ASN A 277 31.07 0.56 -9.06
C ASN A 277 29.94 -0.39 -8.62
N SER A 278 29.95 -0.82 -7.35
CA SER A 278 28.96 -1.79 -6.85
C SER A 278 27.55 -1.21 -6.68
N ASP A 279 27.42 0.11 -6.65
CA ASP A 279 26.19 0.82 -6.31
C ASP A 279 25.62 1.56 -7.53
N GLU A 280 26.47 1.96 -8.50
CA GLU A 280 26.08 2.78 -9.66
C GLU A 280 26.95 2.51 -10.89
N CYS A 281 26.34 2.54 -12.07
CA CYS A 281 27.00 2.46 -13.37
C CYS A 281 26.39 3.46 -14.34
N GLU A 282 27.20 4.26 -15.02
CA GLU A 282 26.80 5.20 -16.07
C GLU A 282 26.99 4.60 -17.46
N ILE A 283 26.11 4.98 -18.39
CA ILE A 283 26.23 4.58 -19.80
C ILE A 283 27.19 5.51 -20.52
N VAL A 284 28.19 4.93 -21.17
CA VAL A 284 29.25 5.67 -21.84
C VAL A 284 28.70 6.46 -23.02
N GLY A 285 28.88 7.77 -22.99
CA GLY A 285 28.45 8.68 -24.06
C GLY A 285 27.04 9.24 -23.89
N TYR A 286 26.33 8.83 -22.83
CA TYR A 286 24.93 9.20 -22.58
C TYR A 286 24.74 9.76 -21.17
N GLN A 287 23.52 10.22 -20.86
CA GLN A 287 23.13 10.68 -19.54
C GLN A 287 22.52 9.57 -18.66
N GLY A 288 22.31 8.39 -19.24
CA GLY A 288 21.68 7.28 -18.55
C GLY A 288 22.61 6.59 -17.57
N SER A 289 21.98 5.94 -16.59
CA SER A 289 22.66 5.21 -15.54
C SER A 289 21.72 4.19 -14.91
N PHE A 290 22.30 3.20 -14.23
CA PHE A 290 21.55 2.42 -13.26
C PHE A 290 22.20 2.47 -11.89
N LYS A 291 21.36 2.65 -10.88
CA LYS A 291 21.76 2.71 -9.48
C LYS A 291 21.01 1.67 -8.68
N THR A 292 21.72 0.95 -7.83
CA THR A 292 21.16 -0.12 -6.99
C THR A 292 21.31 0.23 -5.52
N ILE A 293 20.22 0.25 -4.77
CA ILE A 293 20.23 0.62 -3.35
C ILE A 293 19.41 -0.35 -2.49
N GLY A 294 19.78 -0.44 -1.22
CA GLY A 294 18.95 -1.07 -0.21
C GLY A 294 17.91 -0.08 0.33
N VAL A 295 16.79 -0.57 0.87
CA VAL A 295 15.90 0.24 1.71
C VAL A 295 16.70 0.95 2.81
N GLY A 296 16.44 2.24 3.02
CA GLY A 296 17.21 3.10 3.93
C GLY A 296 18.47 3.69 3.31
N GLY A 297 18.84 3.28 2.09
CA GLY A 297 19.92 3.89 1.32
C GLY A 297 19.55 5.26 0.78
N SER A 298 20.56 6.08 0.50
CA SER A 298 20.36 7.40 -0.10
C SER A 298 20.19 7.31 -1.61
N LEU A 299 19.17 8.00 -2.12
CA LEU A 299 18.97 8.27 -3.53
C LEU A 299 19.18 9.77 -3.72
N THR A 300 20.40 10.21 -4.05
CA THR A 300 20.79 11.64 -4.11
C THR A 300 21.08 12.09 -5.53
N GLY A 301 20.74 13.35 -5.82
CA GLY A 301 21.41 14.15 -6.85
C GLY A 301 20.75 14.21 -8.23
N GLU A 302 19.95 13.23 -8.63
CA GLU A 302 19.40 13.16 -9.99
C GLU A 302 17.96 12.60 -10.04
N PRO A 303 17.14 13.03 -11.02
CA PRO A 303 15.82 12.44 -11.29
C PRO A 303 15.94 10.98 -11.73
N VAL A 304 14.90 10.20 -11.46
CA VAL A 304 14.81 8.78 -11.82
C VAL A 304 13.68 8.59 -12.83
N ASP A 305 14.00 8.09 -14.02
CA ASP A 305 13.01 7.76 -15.05
C ASP A 305 12.26 6.48 -14.73
N MET A 306 12.93 5.50 -14.10
CA MET A 306 12.35 4.20 -13.77
C MET A 306 12.79 3.71 -12.40
N LEU A 307 11.83 3.53 -11.49
CA LEU A 307 12.05 2.97 -10.15
C LEU A 307 11.56 1.52 -10.10
N ILE A 308 12.48 0.58 -9.89
CA ILE A 308 12.22 -0.84 -9.73
C ILE A 308 12.40 -1.21 -8.26
N MET A 309 11.35 -1.73 -7.62
CA MET A 309 11.33 -2.15 -6.23
C MET A 309 11.12 -3.67 -6.17
N ASP A 310 12.16 -4.43 -5.85
CA ASP A 310 12.14 -5.91 -5.80
C ASP A 310 12.38 -6.44 -4.39
N ASP A 311 11.34 -7.05 -3.82
CA ASP A 311 11.37 -7.69 -2.50
C ASP A 311 11.95 -6.74 -1.42
N LEU A 312 11.18 -5.72 -1.02
CA LEU A 312 11.58 -4.71 -0.03
C LEU A 312 11.66 -5.22 1.42
N TYR A 313 11.21 -6.46 1.66
CA TYR A 313 11.26 -7.11 2.96
C TYR A 313 12.14 -8.35 2.86
N LYS A 314 12.95 -8.59 3.89
CA LYS A 314 13.91 -9.70 3.93
C LYS A 314 13.22 -11.06 4.03
N ASP A 315 12.25 -11.12 4.93
CA ASP A 315 11.54 -12.33 5.36
C ASP A 315 10.20 -11.98 6.02
N ALA A 316 9.42 -13.01 6.39
CA ALA A 316 8.14 -12.87 7.08
C ALA A 316 8.24 -12.00 8.35
N SER A 317 9.28 -12.20 9.16
CA SER A 317 9.45 -11.46 10.42
C SER A 317 9.61 -9.96 10.16
N SER A 318 10.38 -9.60 9.13
CA SER A 318 10.53 -8.21 8.72
C SER A 318 9.23 -7.61 8.19
N ALA A 319 8.45 -8.36 7.42
CA ALA A 319 7.16 -7.90 6.91
C ALA A 319 6.07 -7.82 8.00
N TRP A 320 6.12 -8.67 9.02
CA TRP A 320 5.18 -8.64 10.14
C TRP A 320 5.51 -7.60 11.20
N SER A 321 6.74 -7.06 11.22
CA SER A 321 7.11 -5.97 12.12
C SER A 321 6.48 -4.63 11.66
N PRO A 322 5.56 -4.04 12.45
CA PRO A 322 4.97 -2.74 12.10
C PRO A 322 6.03 -1.64 11.97
N VAL A 323 7.08 -1.70 12.79
CA VAL A 323 8.20 -0.75 12.75
C VAL A 323 8.95 -0.84 11.42
N ILE A 324 9.23 -2.05 10.93
CA ILE A 324 9.93 -2.21 9.65
C ILE A 324 9.01 -1.80 8.49
N ARG A 325 7.72 -2.16 8.52
CA ARG A 325 6.76 -1.69 7.51
C ARG A 325 6.68 -0.16 7.47
N GLN A 326 6.63 0.49 8.63
CA GLN A 326 6.63 1.94 8.70
C GLN A 326 7.93 2.53 8.15
N ASN A 327 9.10 1.98 8.50
CA ASN A 327 10.37 2.44 7.97
C ASN A 327 10.47 2.31 6.44
N VAL A 328 9.91 1.23 5.85
CA VAL A 328 9.86 1.06 4.39
C VAL A 328 8.96 2.12 3.75
N ALA A 329 7.78 2.37 4.34
CA ALA A 329 6.85 3.39 3.87
C ALA A 329 7.46 4.80 3.97
N ASP A 330 7.99 5.18 5.13
CA ASP A 330 8.64 6.47 5.36
C ASP A 330 9.79 6.69 4.37
N TRP A 331 10.59 5.65 4.12
CA TRP A 331 11.68 5.72 3.16
C TRP A 331 11.16 5.90 1.72
N TYR A 332 10.09 5.21 1.35
CA TYR A 332 9.46 5.40 0.04
C TYR A 332 8.98 6.85 -0.12
N ASP A 333 8.22 7.36 0.85
CA ASP A 333 7.60 8.69 0.80
C ASP A 333 8.62 9.83 0.81
N THR A 334 9.72 9.67 1.55
CA THR A 334 10.68 10.76 1.77
C THR A 334 11.90 10.69 0.85
N VAL A 335 12.25 9.51 0.32
CA VAL A 335 13.47 9.30 -0.47
C VAL A 335 13.18 8.81 -1.88
N ALA A 336 12.39 7.75 -2.03
CA ALA A 336 12.20 7.14 -3.35
C ALA A 336 11.26 7.96 -4.23
N SER A 337 10.08 8.30 -3.74
CA SER A 337 9.05 9.04 -4.49
C SER A 337 9.51 10.46 -4.82
N THR A 338 10.30 11.09 -3.96
CA THR A 338 10.82 12.46 -4.15
C THR A 338 11.87 12.59 -5.26
N ARG A 339 12.21 11.48 -5.94
CA ARG A 339 13.08 11.46 -7.13
C ARG A 339 12.33 11.20 -8.42
N LEU A 340 11.04 10.91 -8.33
CA LEU A 340 10.17 10.71 -9.47
C LEU A 340 9.67 12.07 -9.99
N HIS A 341 9.61 12.19 -11.30
CA HIS A 341 8.98 13.29 -12.03
C HIS A 341 7.71 12.77 -12.73
N ASN A 342 6.96 13.66 -13.37
CA ASN A 342 5.66 13.35 -13.97
C ASN A 342 5.69 12.18 -14.97
N ASP A 343 6.82 11.97 -15.63
CA ASP A 343 6.99 10.92 -16.63
C ASP A 343 7.61 9.63 -16.08
N SER A 344 8.03 9.63 -14.82
CA SER A 344 8.67 8.48 -14.18
C SER A 344 7.76 7.26 -14.13
N GLN A 345 8.39 6.09 -14.19
CA GLN A 345 7.72 4.81 -14.09
C GLN A 345 8.09 4.10 -12.79
N GLN A 346 7.15 3.35 -12.23
CA GLN A 346 7.33 2.62 -10.99
C GLN A 346 6.90 1.16 -11.16
N LEU A 347 7.81 0.25 -10.84
CA LEU A 347 7.58 -1.18 -10.81
C LEU A 347 7.77 -1.69 -9.39
N LEU A 348 6.71 -2.19 -8.77
CA LEU A 348 6.80 -2.96 -7.53
C LEU A 348 6.61 -4.44 -7.84
N VAL A 349 7.69 -5.22 -7.75
CA VAL A 349 7.65 -6.67 -7.88
C VAL A 349 7.89 -7.31 -6.52
N PHE A 350 6.94 -8.13 -6.06
CA PHE A 350 6.94 -8.53 -4.67
C PHE A 350 6.31 -9.91 -4.46
N THR A 351 6.64 -10.55 -3.34
CA THR A 351 5.84 -11.68 -2.83
C THR A 351 5.15 -11.22 -1.54
N ARG A 352 3.82 -11.22 -1.51
CA ARG A 352 3.04 -10.65 -0.40
C ARG A 352 3.27 -11.41 0.92
N TRP A 353 3.34 -10.67 2.03
CA TRP A 353 3.53 -11.24 3.37
C TRP A 353 2.55 -10.69 4.42
N HIS A 354 2.08 -9.46 4.24
CA HIS A 354 1.22 -8.76 5.20
C HIS A 354 0.29 -7.81 4.45
N MET A 355 -0.92 -7.56 4.97
CA MET A 355 -1.86 -6.66 4.31
C MET A 355 -1.31 -5.24 4.19
N GLU A 356 -0.66 -4.74 5.24
CA GLU A 356 -0.08 -3.39 5.30
C GLU A 356 1.37 -3.29 4.80
N ASP A 357 1.86 -4.29 4.04
CA ASP A 357 3.13 -4.11 3.33
C ASP A 357 3.05 -2.92 2.35
N LEU A 358 4.19 -2.44 1.83
CA LEU A 358 4.20 -1.26 0.95
C LEU A 358 3.20 -1.39 -0.22
N ALA A 359 3.08 -2.60 -0.79
CA ALA A 359 2.10 -2.88 -1.84
C ALA A 359 0.66 -2.59 -1.37
N GLY A 360 0.26 -3.11 -0.21
CA GLY A 360 -1.08 -2.85 0.33
C GLY A 360 -1.32 -1.39 0.67
N ARG A 361 -0.34 -0.68 1.23
CA ARG A 361 -0.45 0.76 1.52
C ARG A 361 -0.63 1.59 0.26
N LEU A 362 0.16 1.33 -0.78
CA LEU A 362 0.06 2.04 -2.06
C LEU A 362 -1.28 1.76 -2.75
N LEU A 363 -1.78 0.52 -2.69
CA LEU A 363 -3.11 0.19 -3.21
C LEU A 363 -4.24 0.87 -2.43
N GLU A 364 -4.09 1.03 -1.13
CA GLU A 364 -5.07 1.76 -0.30
C GLU A 364 -5.08 3.27 -0.59
N GLN A 365 -3.89 3.87 -0.78
CA GLN A 365 -3.73 5.30 -0.97
C GLN A 365 -3.99 5.75 -2.42
N GLU A 366 -3.52 4.98 -3.39
CA GLU A 366 -3.51 5.37 -4.81
C GLU A 366 -4.48 4.54 -5.67
N GLY A 367 -5.03 3.46 -5.12
CA GLY A 367 -6.01 2.61 -5.80
C GLY A 367 -5.42 1.72 -6.90
N ILE A 368 -6.27 0.84 -7.42
CA ILE A 368 -6.00 0.03 -8.61
C ILE A 368 -6.29 0.88 -9.84
N TYR A 369 -5.48 0.71 -10.88
CA TYR A 369 -5.68 1.35 -12.17
C TYR A 369 -7.04 0.98 -12.76
N ASP A 370 -7.81 2.01 -13.12
CA ASP A 370 -9.00 1.90 -13.95
C ASP A 370 -8.92 2.99 -15.02
N PRO A 371 -9.11 2.68 -16.32
CA PRO A 371 -8.94 3.66 -17.39
C PRO A 371 -9.86 4.88 -17.29
N ILE A 372 -10.98 4.77 -16.58
CA ILE A 372 -12.01 5.81 -16.44
C ILE A 372 -12.00 6.40 -15.03
N GLU A 373 -12.10 5.54 -14.01
CA GLU A 373 -12.28 5.95 -12.62
C GLU A 373 -10.95 6.30 -11.92
N ASN A 374 -9.84 5.66 -12.31
CA ASN A 374 -8.54 5.85 -11.67
C ASN A 374 -7.36 5.64 -12.64
N PRO A 375 -7.16 6.52 -13.64
CA PRO A 375 -6.15 6.34 -14.68
C PRO A 375 -4.70 6.48 -14.15
N GLN A 376 -4.53 6.93 -12.90
CA GLN A 376 -3.24 7.10 -12.23
C GLN A 376 -2.97 6.03 -11.15
N GLY A 377 -3.87 5.04 -11.04
CA GLY A 377 -3.74 3.92 -10.11
C GLY A 377 -2.67 2.91 -10.52
N TRP A 378 -2.45 1.91 -9.67
CA TRP A 378 -1.51 0.83 -9.94
C TRP A 378 -2.15 -0.26 -10.80
N LEU A 379 -1.53 -0.59 -11.94
CA LEU A 379 -1.88 -1.81 -12.64
C LEU A 379 -1.38 -3.01 -11.82
N LEU A 380 -2.31 -3.72 -11.18
CA LEU A 380 -2.01 -4.88 -10.35
C LEU A 380 -2.14 -6.18 -11.14
N VAL A 381 -1.03 -6.93 -11.24
CA VAL A 381 -0.99 -8.28 -11.82
C VAL A 381 -0.56 -9.27 -10.75
N SER A 382 -1.40 -10.27 -10.47
CA SER A 382 -1.15 -11.26 -9.42
C SER A 382 -1.18 -12.67 -9.97
N PHE A 383 -0.11 -13.42 -9.73
CA PHE A 383 0.03 -14.82 -10.13
C PHE A 383 -0.01 -15.72 -8.89
N PRO A 384 -1.15 -16.33 -8.54
CA PRO A 384 -1.23 -17.25 -7.41
C PRO A 384 -0.58 -18.60 -7.76
N ALA A 385 0.05 -19.25 -6.78
CA ALA A 385 0.71 -20.54 -7.00
C ALA A 385 -0.26 -21.63 -7.47
N ILE A 386 -1.47 -21.66 -6.92
CA ILE A 386 -2.60 -22.48 -7.38
C ILE A 386 -3.69 -21.53 -7.88
N GLN A 387 -4.18 -21.72 -9.10
CA GLN A 387 -5.26 -20.88 -9.63
C GLN A 387 -6.50 -21.01 -8.73
N ASN A 388 -7.04 -19.87 -8.29
CA ASN A 388 -8.22 -19.79 -7.42
C ASN A 388 -9.28 -18.81 -7.96
N ARG A 389 -9.17 -18.48 -9.24
CA ARG A 389 -10.09 -17.61 -9.98
C ARG A 389 -10.40 -18.24 -11.33
N PRO A 390 -11.52 -17.86 -11.97
CA PRO A 390 -11.80 -18.24 -13.35
C PRO A 390 -10.65 -17.82 -14.28
N PRO A 391 -10.38 -18.59 -15.35
CA PRO A 391 -9.37 -18.26 -16.35
C PRO A 391 -9.53 -16.83 -16.88
N SER A 392 -8.41 -16.15 -17.07
CA SER A 392 -8.34 -14.81 -17.66
C SER A 392 -7.25 -14.75 -18.72
N GLU A 393 -7.21 -13.68 -19.50
CA GLU A 393 -6.14 -13.48 -20.51
C GLU A 393 -4.74 -13.46 -19.87
N GLN A 394 -4.61 -12.89 -18.67
CA GLN A 394 -3.35 -12.81 -17.93
C GLN A 394 -2.95 -14.16 -17.31
N ASP A 395 -3.93 -14.98 -16.96
CA ASP A 395 -3.73 -16.29 -16.35
C ASP A 395 -4.80 -17.26 -16.85
N PRO A 396 -4.55 -17.97 -17.97
CA PRO A 396 -5.54 -18.82 -18.64
C PRO A 396 -5.71 -20.19 -17.98
N ARG A 397 -5.01 -20.45 -16.87
CA ARG A 397 -5.09 -21.71 -16.12
C ARG A 397 -6.50 -21.95 -15.61
N ALA A 398 -6.90 -23.22 -15.56
CA ALA A 398 -8.13 -23.63 -14.89
C ALA A 398 -7.96 -23.58 -13.36
N GLU A 399 -9.08 -23.41 -12.63
CA GLU A 399 -9.06 -23.44 -11.16
C GLU A 399 -8.42 -24.74 -10.64
N GLY A 400 -7.52 -24.61 -9.67
CA GLY A 400 -6.76 -25.71 -9.09
C GLY A 400 -5.43 -26.03 -9.78
N GLU A 401 -5.14 -25.45 -10.95
CA GLU A 401 -3.88 -25.73 -11.64
C GLU A 401 -2.68 -24.98 -11.02
N PRO A 402 -1.51 -25.64 -10.89
CA PRO A 402 -0.29 -25.00 -10.39
C PRO A 402 0.32 -24.02 -11.42
N LEU A 403 1.00 -22.98 -10.94
CA LEU A 403 1.55 -21.90 -11.79
C LEU A 403 2.75 -22.37 -12.60
N TRP A 404 3.59 -23.21 -11.99
CA TRP A 404 4.78 -23.77 -12.62
C TRP A 404 4.99 -25.23 -12.21
N PRO A 405 4.17 -26.18 -12.69
CA PRO A 405 4.18 -27.57 -12.26
C PRO A 405 5.55 -28.26 -12.36
N GLU A 406 6.37 -27.90 -13.36
CA GLU A 406 7.71 -28.47 -13.57
C GLU A 406 8.71 -28.09 -12.46
N ARG A 407 8.46 -27.02 -11.71
CA ARG A 407 9.29 -26.56 -10.57
C ARG A 407 8.59 -26.76 -9.23
N HIS A 408 7.28 -26.56 -9.20
CA HIS A 408 6.43 -26.61 -8.01
C HIS A 408 5.15 -27.38 -8.35
N SER A 409 5.21 -28.70 -8.19
CA SER A 409 4.06 -29.58 -8.43
C SER A 409 2.88 -29.26 -7.51
N LEU A 410 1.67 -29.60 -7.95
CA LEU A 410 0.47 -29.42 -7.14
C LEU A 410 0.57 -30.17 -5.81
N GLU A 411 1.09 -31.40 -5.81
CA GLU A 411 1.32 -32.20 -4.59
C GLU A 411 2.19 -31.45 -3.57
N LYS A 412 3.35 -30.92 -4.01
CA LYS A 412 4.24 -30.11 -3.16
C LYS A 412 3.55 -28.86 -2.63
N LEU A 413 2.77 -28.17 -3.45
CA LEU A 413 2.03 -26.97 -3.03
C LEU A 413 0.97 -27.31 -1.99
N LEU A 414 0.24 -28.43 -2.15
CA LEU A 414 -0.75 -28.91 -1.19
C LEU A 414 -0.10 -29.34 0.14
N GLU A 415 1.09 -29.96 0.11
CA GLU A 415 1.85 -30.25 1.34
C GLU A 415 2.22 -28.96 2.09
N ILE A 416 2.71 -27.95 1.37
CA ILE A 416 3.06 -26.65 1.98
C ILE A 416 1.80 -26.00 2.57
N LYS A 417 0.67 -26.03 1.83
CA LYS A 417 -0.62 -25.54 2.29
C LYS A 417 -1.06 -26.24 3.57
N GLY A 418 -0.91 -27.57 3.65
CA GLY A 418 -1.24 -28.37 4.84
C GLY A 418 -0.38 -28.03 6.06
N ARG A 419 0.91 -27.70 5.87
CA ARG A 419 1.82 -27.35 6.98
C ARG A 419 1.55 -25.95 7.55
N SER A 420 1.22 -24.98 6.71
CA SER A 420 1.04 -23.59 7.15
C SER A 420 0.05 -22.83 6.24
N PRO A 421 -1.28 -23.01 6.44
CA PRO A 421 -2.30 -22.41 5.58
C PRO A 421 -2.18 -20.89 5.45
N THR A 422 -1.99 -20.16 6.56
CA THR A 422 -1.87 -18.68 6.54
C THR A 422 -0.64 -18.19 5.77
N VAL A 423 0.49 -18.90 5.93
CA VAL A 423 1.72 -18.60 5.18
C VAL A 423 1.51 -18.94 3.70
N PHE A 424 0.79 -20.02 3.40
CA PHE A 424 0.46 -20.39 2.03
C PHE A 424 -0.41 -19.34 1.34
N GLU A 425 -1.49 -18.90 1.99
CA GLU A 425 -2.38 -17.86 1.44
C GLU A 425 -1.61 -16.55 1.16
N SER A 426 -0.75 -16.14 2.10
CA SER A 426 0.06 -14.93 1.91
C SER A 426 1.11 -15.10 0.80
N LEU A 427 2.01 -16.06 0.97
CA LEU A 427 3.25 -16.17 0.20
C LEU A 427 3.04 -16.80 -1.17
N TYR A 428 2.10 -17.75 -1.28
CA TYR A 428 1.87 -18.52 -2.49
C TYR A 428 0.61 -18.04 -3.22
N GLN A 429 -0.49 -17.76 -2.51
CA GLN A 429 -1.70 -17.22 -3.16
C GLN A 429 -1.69 -15.69 -3.33
N GLN A 430 -0.66 -15.00 -2.85
CA GLN A 430 -0.55 -13.53 -2.88
C GLN A 430 -1.70 -12.82 -2.15
N ASN A 431 -2.27 -13.49 -1.15
CA ASN A 431 -3.46 -13.07 -0.42
C ASN A 431 -3.16 -13.02 1.09
N PRO A 432 -2.38 -12.02 1.55
CA PRO A 432 -2.03 -11.93 2.95
C PRO A 432 -3.29 -11.71 3.79
N GLN A 433 -3.46 -12.55 4.81
CA GLN A 433 -4.55 -12.45 5.77
C GLN A 433 -4.03 -11.80 7.06
N PRO A 434 -4.88 -11.12 7.84
CA PRO A 434 -4.46 -10.58 9.11
C PRO A 434 -4.02 -11.68 10.08
N SER A 435 -2.89 -11.46 10.76
CA SER A 435 -2.27 -12.42 11.69
C SER A 435 -3.13 -12.71 12.92
N GLN A 436 -3.98 -11.77 13.32
CA GLN A 436 -4.87 -11.87 14.48
C GLN A 436 -6.21 -12.56 14.17
N GLY A 437 -6.42 -12.95 12.91
CA GLY A 437 -7.68 -13.48 12.41
C GLY A 437 -8.73 -12.38 12.23
N LEU A 438 -9.56 -12.55 11.21
CA LEU A 438 -10.75 -11.72 11.03
C LEU A 438 -11.77 -12.06 12.11
N MET A 439 -12.51 -11.04 12.54
CA MET A 439 -13.58 -11.20 13.52
C MET A 439 -14.78 -11.92 12.92
N TYR A 440 -15.10 -11.60 11.68
CA TYR A 440 -16.20 -12.15 10.93
C TYR A 440 -15.67 -12.97 9.76
N GLU A 441 -16.33 -14.09 9.51
CA GLU A 441 -16.19 -14.85 8.27
C GLU A 441 -17.20 -14.34 7.23
N GLU A 442 -17.41 -15.09 6.15
CA GLU A 442 -18.43 -14.72 5.16
C GLU A 442 -19.85 -14.77 5.77
N PHE A 443 -20.63 -13.71 5.54
CA PHE A 443 -22.02 -13.64 5.99
C PHE A 443 -22.92 -14.48 5.10
N THR A 444 -23.97 -15.08 5.68
CA THR A 444 -25.00 -15.75 4.88
C THR A 444 -25.70 -14.73 3.99
N CYS A 445 -25.79 -15.02 2.69
CA CYS A 445 -26.47 -14.16 1.74
C CYS A 445 -27.90 -14.63 1.43
N TYR A 446 -28.79 -13.71 1.09
CA TYR A 446 -30.16 -14.00 0.66
C TYR A 446 -30.45 -13.48 -0.75
N THR A 447 -31.40 -14.14 -1.43
CA THR A 447 -32.02 -13.69 -2.68
C THR A 447 -33.42 -13.16 -2.46
N ASP A 448 -34.16 -13.76 -1.52
CA ASP A 448 -35.55 -13.46 -1.21
C ASP A 448 -35.70 -12.98 0.23
N LEU A 449 -36.59 -12.01 0.44
CA LEU A 449 -36.91 -11.48 1.77
C LEU A 449 -37.95 -12.35 2.48
N PRO A 450 -37.90 -12.42 3.83
CA PRO A 450 -38.86 -13.20 4.61
C PRO A 450 -40.28 -12.61 4.52
N SER A 451 -41.28 -13.49 4.40
CA SER A 451 -42.69 -13.10 4.27
C SER A 451 -43.31 -12.51 5.53
N ARG A 452 -42.78 -12.86 6.71
CA ARG A 452 -43.18 -12.30 8.02
C ARG A 452 -41.96 -11.63 8.65
N SER A 453 -41.94 -10.31 8.59
CA SER A 453 -40.86 -9.50 9.16
C SER A 453 -41.36 -8.12 9.54
N TYR A 454 -40.59 -7.43 10.39
CA TYR A 454 -40.79 -6.02 10.70
C TYR A 454 -39.70 -5.19 10.03
N SER A 455 -40.05 -3.99 9.56
CA SER A 455 -39.06 -3.06 9.01
C SER A 455 -38.42 -2.28 10.16
N VAL A 456 -37.13 -2.50 10.39
CA VAL A 456 -36.41 -1.92 11.53
C VAL A 456 -35.17 -1.19 11.02
N ALA A 457 -34.80 -0.11 11.71
CA ALA A 457 -33.54 0.57 11.53
C ALA A 457 -32.75 0.62 12.84
N TYR A 458 -31.44 0.48 12.74
CA TYR A 458 -30.48 0.78 13.80
C TYR A 458 -29.57 1.90 13.33
N ILE A 459 -29.41 2.96 14.10
CA ILE A 459 -28.58 4.12 13.76
C ILE A 459 -27.55 4.32 14.88
N ASP A 460 -26.28 4.17 14.52
CA ASP A 460 -25.13 4.62 15.30
C ASP A 460 -24.71 6.00 14.78
N ALA A 461 -24.91 7.02 15.61
CA ALA A 461 -24.62 8.40 15.24
C ALA A 461 -23.13 8.70 15.47
N ALA A 462 -22.47 9.37 14.51
CA ALA A 462 -21.09 9.81 14.69
C ALA A 462 -21.00 10.92 15.75
N ASP A 463 -20.17 10.72 16.77
CA ASP A 463 -19.93 11.69 17.85
C ASP A 463 -18.86 12.73 17.48
N SER A 464 -17.98 12.38 16.54
CA SER A 464 -16.87 13.21 16.08
C SER A 464 -16.77 13.18 14.56
N GLY A 465 -16.20 14.22 13.94
CA GLY A 465 -15.97 14.24 12.48
C GLY A 465 -15.01 13.16 11.96
N ALA A 466 -14.42 12.35 12.85
CA ALA A 466 -13.55 11.24 12.49
C ALA A 466 -14.29 9.91 12.32
N ASP A 467 -15.42 9.72 12.99
CA ASP A 467 -16.17 8.45 13.05
C ASP A 467 -17.20 8.37 11.91
N TYR A 468 -17.53 7.16 11.47
CA TYR A 468 -18.60 6.98 10.50
C TYR A 468 -19.96 6.94 11.20
N LEU A 469 -20.93 7.68 10.67
CA LEU A 469 -22.32 7.38 10.95
C LEU A 469 -22.67 6.06 10.27
N CYS A 470 -23.22 5.12 11.02
CA CYS A 470 -23.63 3.81 10.51
C CYS A 470 -25.12 3.57 10.78
N ALA A 471 -25.95 3.68 9.74
CA ALA A 471 -27.36 3.33 9.80
C ALA A 471 -27.65 2.07 8.98
N LEU A 472 -28.23 1.07 9.65
CA LEU A 472 -28.62 -0.20 9.09
C LEU A 472 -30.14 -0.25 8.94
N PHE A 473 -30.62 -0.56 7.73
CA PHE A 473 -32.03 -0.82 7.45
C PHE A 473 -32.20 -2.31 7.18
N TYR A 474 -33.13 -2.95 7.88
CA TYR A 474 -33.29 -4.40 7.79
C TYR A 474 -34.71 -4.88 8.04
N LYS A 475 -34.99 -6.08 7.53
CA LYS A 475 -36.18 -6.86 7.88
C LYS A 475 -35.85 -7.78 9.05
N GLU A 476 -36.44 -7.51 10.20
CA GLU A 476 -36.32 -8.36 11.39
C GLU A 476 -37.30 -9.53 11.29
N ALA A 477 -36.79 -10.73 11.05
CA ALA A 477 -37.53 -11.98 11.04
C ALA A 477 -37.10 -12.89 12.20
N GLU A 478 -37.82 -13.98 12.42
CA GLU A 478 -37.56 -14.92 13.53
C GLU A 478 -36.14 -15.51 13.46
N ASP A 479 -35.66 -15.83 12.27
CA ASP A 479 -34.38 -16.49 11.99
C ASP A 479 -33.20 -15.53 11.79
N GLY A 480 -33.45 -14.22 11.59
CA GLY A 480 -32.37 -13.25 11.40
C GLY A 480 -32.81 -11.83 11.07
N ASN A 481 -31.82 -10.92 10.97
CA ASN A 481 -31.96 -9.59 10.42
C ASN A 481 -31.48 -9.61 8.97
N TYR A 482 -32.38 -9.34 8.03
CA TYR A 482 -32.06 -9.29 6.60
C TYR A 482 -31.75 -7.84 6.24
N ILE A 483 -30.46 -7.52 6.08
CA ILE A 483 -30.02 -6.16 5.74
C ILE A 483 -30.54 -5.80 4.35
N THR A 484 -31.29 -4.73 4.25
CA THR A 484 -31.83 -4.23 2.98
C THR A 484 -31.04 -3.04 2.46
N ASP A 485 -30.52 -2.20 3.36
CA ASP A 485 -29.77 -0.99 3.01
C ASP A 485 -28.83 -0.56 4.14
N VAL A 486 -27.77 0.17 3.79
CA VAL A 486 -26.77 0.68 4.73
C VAL A 486 -26.35 2.10 4.33
N LEU A 487 -26.49 3.06 5.25
CA LEU A 487 -25.86 4.37 5.15
C LEU A 487 -24.60 4.39 6.02
N TYR A 488 -23.44 4.50 5.40
CA TYR A 488 -22.14 4.50 6.06
C TYR A 488 -21.27 5.65 5.54
N THR A 489 -21.23 6.76 6.28
CA THR A 489 -20.61 8.02 5.82
C THR A 489 -20.00 8.87 6.94
N LYS A 490 -19.09 9.78 6.60
CA LYS A 490 -18.55 10.83 7.49
C LYS A 490 -19.16 12.22 7.20
N ASP A 491 -20.24 12.26 6.44
CA ASP A 491 -20.90 13.53 6.12
C ASP A 491 -21.43 14.22 7.39
N PRO A 492 -21.49 15.57 7.40
CA PRO A 492 -22.02 16.32 8.53
C PRO A 492 -23.46 15.94 8.92
N MET A 493 -23.82 16.17 10.18
CA MET A 493 -25.13 15.81 10.73
C MET A 493 -26.30 16.42 9.95
N GLU A 494 -26.16 17.64 9.43
CA GLU A 494 -27.23 18.30 8.67
C GLU A 494 -27.60 17.54 7.39
N VAL A 495 -26.59 16.94 6.74
CA VAL A 495 -26.74 16.12 5.53
C VAL A 495 -27.32 14.77 5.90
N THR A 496 -26.77 14.10 6.92
CA THR A 496 -27.18 12.75 7.32
C THR A 496 -28.60 12.72 7.89
N GLU A 497 -29.03 13.74 8.66
CA GLU A 497 -30.42 13.86 9.15
C GLU A 497 -31.44 13.89 8.00
N THR A 498 -31.12 14.60 6.92
CA THR A 498 -31.97 14.70 5.73
C THR A 498 -32.05 13.36 5.00
N THR A 499 -30.90 12.73 4.75
CA THR A 499 -30.81 11.43 4.10
C THR A 499 -31.51 10.35 4.90
N LEU A 500 -31.31 10.29 6.21
CA LEU A 500 -31.96 9.33 7.10
C LEU A 500 -33.47 9.51 7.13
N THR A 501 -33.97 10.74 7.16
CA THR A 501 -35.42 11.02 7.10
C THR A 501 -36.04 10.39 5.84
N TYR A 502 -35.39 10.56 4.69
CA TYR A 502 -35.83 9.97 3.43
C TYR A 502 -35.78 8.44 3.48
N MET A 503 -34.66 7.86 3.93
CA MET A 503 -34.49 6.40 3.98
C MET A 503 -35.48 5.73 4.96
N LEU A 504 -35.75 6.32 6.12
CA LEU A 504 -36.74 5.82 7.08
C LEU A 504 -38.14 5.70 6.44
N GLN A 505 -38.51 6.68 5.60
CA GLN A 505 -39.77 6.66 4.86
C GLN A 505 -39.75 5.64 3.71
N GLN A 506 -38.68 5.60 2.91
CA GLN A 506 -38.56 4.67 1.78
C GLN A 506 -38.63 3.20 2.23
N HIS A 507 -37.92 2.87 3.31
CA HIS A 507 -37.88 1.52 3.86
C HIS A 507 -39.09 1.19 4.75
N GLN A 508 -40.05 2.13 4.88
CA GLN A 508 -41.25 1.99 5.71
C GLN A 508 -40.92 1.50 7.13
N VAL A 509 -39.94 2.14 7.76
CA VAL A 509 -39.40 1.71 9.05
C VAL A 509 -40.46 1.87 10.15
N GLU A 510 -40.72 0.78 10.87
CA GLU A 510 -41.68 0.74 11.98
C GLU A 510 -41.00 1.08 13.32
N ARG A 511 -39.76 0.63 13.48
CA ARG A 511 -38.94 0.85 14.69
C ARG A 511 -37.57 1.35 14.29
N CYS A 512 -37.16 2.49 14.85
CA CYS A 512 -35.85 3.06 14.67
C CYS A 512 -35.14 3.12 16.01
N HIS A 513 -34.16 2.24 16.21
CA HIS A 513 -33.27 2.26 17.36
C HIS A 513 -32.14 3.23 17.07
N ILE A 514 -31.91 4.18 17.97
CA ILE A 514 -30.86 5.20 17.79
C ILE A 514 -29.98 5.18 19.02
N GLU A 515 -28.71 4.85 18.81
CA GLU A 515 -27.68 5.02 19.82
C GLU A 515 -27.34 6.50 19.90
N SER A 516 -27.54 7.09 21.08
CA SER A 516 -27.24 8.49 21.35
C SER A 516 -26.12 8.56 22.37
N ASN A 517 -25.05 9.29 22.08
CA ASN A 517 -24.04 9.61 23.10
C ASN A 517 -24.15 11.10 23.45
N ASN A 518 -23.09 11.74 23.96
CA ASN A 518 -23.10 13.14 24.39
C ASN A 518 -23.33 14.09 23.20
N GLY A 519 -24.59 14.54 23.02
CA GLY A 519 -25.03 15.41 21.92
C GLY A 519 -26.16 14.79 21.08
N GLY A 520 -26.36 13.46 21.15
CA GLY A 520 -27.31 12.73 20.30
C GLY A 520 -28.79 12.98 20.60
N ASN A 521 -29.14 13.53 21.76
CA ASN A 521 -30.53 13.91 22.06
C ASN A 521 -31.08 14.96 21.08
N LEU A 522 -30.22 15.87 20.62
CA LEU A 522 -30.60 16.87 19.60
C LEU A 522 -30.79 16.21 18.24
N PHE A 523 -29.88 15.31 17.85
CA PHE A 523 -29.97 14.54 16.62
C PHE A 523 -31.25 13.70 16.55
N VAL A 524 -31.57 12.95 17.62
CA VAL A 524 -32.81 12.17 17.71
C VAL A 524 -34.03 13.07 17.58
N SER A 525 -34.05 14.21 18.29
CA SER A 525 -35.17 15.15 18.27
C SER A 525 -35.36 15.75 16.87
N ASN A 526 -34.27 16.17 16.22
CA ASN A 526 -34.29 16.72 14.86
C ASN A 526 -34.78 15.68 13.85
N LEU A 527 -34.24 14.46 13.90
CA LEU A 527 -34.61 13.38 12.99
C LEU A 527 -36.09 12.98 13.16
N GLN A 528 -36.57 12.92 14.40
CA GLN A 528 -37.96 12.65 14.70
C GLN A 528 -38.88 13.77 14.20
N GLN A 529 -38.52 15.03 14.45
CA GLN A 529 -39.30 16.19 13.99
C GLN A 529 -39.34 16.25 12.45
N ARG A 530 -38.21 16.10 11.76
CA ARG A 530 -38.15 16.09 10.29
C ARG A 530 -38.95 14.95 9.70
N SER A 531 -38.86 13.75 10.28
CA SER A 531 -39.69 12.61 9.87
C SER A 531 -41.17 12.90 10.03
N TRP A 532 -41.55 13.65 11.07
CA TRP A 532 -42.93 14.07 11.23
C TRP A 532 -43.36 15.14 10.22
N ASP A 533 -42.50 16.08 9.90
CA ASP A 533 -42.80 17.15 8.95
C ASP A 533 -42.94 16.61 7.52
N THR A 534 -42.23 15.52 7.17
CA THR A 534 -42.38 14.80 5.89
C THR A 534 -43.54 13.80 5.86
N GLY A 535 -44.32 13.72 6.95
CA GLY A 535 -45.52 12.89 7.05
C GLY A 535 -45.29 11.44 7.47
N ASN A 536 -44.06 11.05 7.83
CA ASN A 536 -43.79 9.72 8.38
C ASN A 536 -44.34 9.62 9.82
N ARG A 537 -45.50 8.98 9.96
CA ARG A 537 -46.14 8.68 11.26
C ARG A 537 -45.97 7.20 11.66
N LEU A 538 -45.32 6.40 10.82
CA LEU A 538 -45.13 4.97 11.03
C LEU A 538 -43.99 4.68 12.01
N THR A 539 -42.87 5.38 11.83
CA THR A 539 -41.64 5.13 12.59
C THR A 539 -41.75 5.51 14.05
N ARG A 540 -41.48 4.55 14.94
CA ARG A 540 -41.29 4.76 16.36
C ARG A 540 -39.81 4.90 16.67
N PHE A 541 -39.42 6.05 17.21
CA PHE A 541 -38.04 6.35 17.58
C PHE A 541 -37.76 5.85 19.00
N ASN A 542 -36.77 4.98 19.14
CA ASN A 542 -36.36 4.33 20.37
C ASN A 542 -34.91 4.72 20.68
N PRO A 543 -34.66 5.92 21.23
CA PRO A 543 -33.33 6.32 21.64
C PRO A 543 -32.87 5.52 22.85
N PHE A 544 -31.59 5.15 22.88
CA PHE A 544 -30.97 4.52 24.04
C PHE A 544 -29.49 4.93 24.16
N HIS A 545 -28.95 4.76 25.36
CA HIS A 545 -27.56 5.03 25.68
C HIS A 545 -26.84 3.72 25.96
N GLN A 546 -25.67 3.53 25.35
CA GLN A 546 -24.82 2.39 25.60
C GLN A 546 -23.57 2.80 26.37
N ASN A 547 -23.40 2.24 27.57
CA ASN A 547 -22.31 2.60 28.47
C ASN A 547 -21.20 1.52 28.52
N GLN A 548 -21.38 0.41 27.81
CA GLN A 548 -20.42 -0.70 27.80
C GLN A 548 -19.29 -0.47 26.80
N ASN A 549 -18.16 -1.14 27.02
CA ASN A 549 -17.02 -1.07 26.13
C ASN A 549 -17.36 -1.68 24.75
N LYS A 550 -17.27 -0.85 23.69
CA LYS A 550 -17.55 -1.18 22.29
C LYS A 550 -16.86 -2.47 21.83
N THR A 551 -15.53 -2.56 22.03
CA THR A 551 -14.74 -3.75 21.67
C THR A 551 -15.22 -5.02 22.38
N ALA A 552 -15.54 -4.93 23.67
CA ALA A 552 -16.03 -6.09 24.43
C ALA A 552 -17.41 -6.56 23.96
N ARG A 553 -18.33 -5.63 23.62
CA ARG A 553 -19.66 -5.94 23.06
C ARG A 553 -19.54 -6.64 21.72
N ILE A 554 -18.79 -6.06 20.79
CA ILE A 554 -18.51 -6.63 19.48
C ILE A 554 -17.96 -8.06 19.64
N PHE A 555 -17.03 -8.24 20.59
CA PHE A 555 -16.48 -9.56 20.89
C PHE A 555 -17.52 -10.56 21.36
N ALA A 556 -18.31 -10.20 22.37
CA ALA A 556 -19.33 -11.07 22.94
C ALA A 556 -20.46 -11.41 21.96
N ALA A 557 -20.86 -10.47 21.11
CA ALA A 557 -21.97 -10.63 20.17
C ALA A 557 -21.58 -11.23 18.81
N SER A 558 -20.29 -11.31 18.49
CA SER A 558 -19.76 -11.73 17.18
C SER A 558 -20.39 -13.00 16.60
N ALA A 559 -20.50 -14.07 17.40
CA ALA A 559 -21.10 -15.32 16.96
C ALA A 559 -22.60 -15.18 16.62
N SER A 560 -23.33 -14.35 17.39
CA SER A 560 -24.74 -14.06 17.13
C SER A 560 -24.90 -13.20 15.89
N VAL A 561 -24.03 -12.19 15.71
CA VAL A 561 -23.98 -11.35 14.50
C VAL A 561 -23.74 -12.22 13.26
N GLN A 562 -22.71 -13.08 13.26
CA GLN A 562 -22.41 -13.97 12.12
C GLN A 562 -23.59 -14.89 11.77
N LYS A 563 -24.31 -15.38 12.78
CA LYS A 563 -25.42 -16.31 12.60
C LYS A 563 -26.70 -15.63 12.10
N LEU A 564 -27.05 -14.49 12.71
CA LEU A 564 -28.36 -13.85 12.57
C LEU A 564 -28.39 -12.76 11.50
N ILE A 565 -27.26 -12.16 11.13
CA ILE A 565 -27.22 -11.19 10.04
C ILE A 565 -27.23 -11.91 8.69
N LYS A 566 -28.15 -11.51 7.82
CA LYS A 566 -28.26 -11.96 6.43
C LYS A 566 -28.03 -10.78 5.50
N MET A 567 -27.06 -10.88 4.62
CA MET A 567 -26.69 -9.83 3.66
C MET A 567 -27.33 -10.09 2.28
N PRO A 568 -27.62 -9.06 1.47
CA PRO A 568 -27.99 -9.29 0.07
C PRO A 568 -26.80 -9.87 -0.70
N LEU A 569 -27.03 -10.68 -1.73
CA LEU A 569 -25.97 -11.39 -2.48
C LEU A 569 -24.87 -10.44 -3.02
N ASP A 570 -25.22 -9.20 -3.34
CA ASP A 570 -24.34 -8.16 -3.90
C ASP A 570 -23.82 -7.16 -2.85
N TRP A 571 -23.99 -7.42 -1.56
CA TRP A 571 -23.73 -6.43 -0.49
C TRP A 571 -22.35 -5.80 -0.50
N LYS A 572 -21.29 -6.56 -0.85
CA LYS A 572 -19.91 -6.02 -0.94
C LYS A 572 -19.76 -4.98 -2.05
N LYS A 573 -20.53 -5.12 -3.15
CA LYS A 573 -20.58 -4.14 -4.23
C LYS A 573 -21.49 -2.98 -3.88
N ARG A 574 -22.62 -3.27 -3.22
CA ARG A 574 -23.62 -2.28 -2.82
C ARG A 574 -23.13 -1.34 -1.72
N PHE A 575 -22.35 -1.86 -0.76
CA PHE A 575 -21.87 -1.14 0.42
C PHE A 575 -20.35 -1.30 0.60
N PRO A 576 -19.51 -0.85 -0.34
CA PRO A 576 -18.08 -1.22 -0.38
C PRO A 576 -17.28 -0.73 0.83
N LYS A 577 -17.55 0.50 1.32
CA LYS A 577 -16.87 1.05 2.52
C LYS A 577 -17.24 0.25 3.78
N PHE A 578 -18.54 0.03 4.00
CA PHE A 578 -19.05 -0.77 5.10
C PHE A 578 -18.51 -2.21 5.05
N ALA A 579 -18.52 -2.83 3.87
CA ALA A 579 -18.04 -4.19 3.68
C ALA A 579 -16.54 -4.32 3.97
N ARG A 580 -15.73 -3.36 3.50
CA ARG A 580 -14.29 -3.33 3.79
C ARG A 580 -14.04 -3.22 5.29
N ASP A 581 -14.69 -2.27 5.98
CA ASP A 581 -14.45 -2.03 7.40
C ASP A 581 -14.96 -3.19 8.27
N LEU A 582 -16.08 -3.81 7.90
CA LEU A 582 -16.63 -4.98 8.58
C LEU A 582 -15.77 -6.24 8.36
N THR A 583 -15.39 -6.53 7.11
CA THR A 583 -14.62 -7.74 6.76
C THR A 583 -13.13 -7.59 7.06
N GLY A 584 -12.64 -6.37 7.29
CA GLY A 584 -11.29 -6.09 7.76
C GLY A 584 -11.14 -6.07 9.27
N TYR A 585 -12.25 -6.13 10.03
CA TYR A 585 -12.23 -6.02 11.48
C TYR A 585 -11.51 -7.21 12.12
N LEU A 586 -10.52 -6.94 12.96
CA LEU A 586 -9.65 -7.92 13.59
C LEU A 586 -10.21 -8.40 14.93
N ARG A 587 -10.08 -9.70 15.20
CA ARG A 587 -10.53 -10.32 16.47
C ARG A 587 -9.72 -9.85 17.68
N VAL A 588 -8.44 -9.56 17.47
CA VAL A 588 -7.50 -9.01 18.45
C VAL A 588 -6.73 -7.92 17.71
N GLY A 589 -6.38 -6.81 18.36
CA GLY A 589 -5.60 -5.74 17.74
C GLY A 589 -6.28 -4.38 17.78
N THR A 590 -5.68 -3.41 17.11
CA THR A 590 -6.24 -2.06 16.96
C THR A 590 -7.01 -2.00 15.65
N ASN A 591 -8.30 -1.72 15.72
CA ASN A 591 -9.15 -1.51 14.55
C ASN A 591 -9.33 0.00 14.35
N ALA A 592 -9.08 0.50 13.14
CA ALA A 592 -9.18 1.92 12.84
C ALA A 592 -10.64 2.40 12.76
N HIS A 593 -11.55 1.52 12.34
CA HIS A 593 -12.98 1.78 12.22
C HIS A 593 -13.74 0.59 12.83
N ASP A 594 -14.59 0.87 13.82
CA ASP A 594 -15.39 -0.12 14.53
C ASP A 594 -16.91 0.17 14.46
N ASP A 595 -17.31 1.19 13.71
CA ASP A 595 -18.70 1.65 13.55
C ASP A 595 -19.59 0.60 12.87
N ALA A 596 -19.10 0.01 11.76
CA ALA A 596 -19.82 -1.07 11.06
C ALA A 596 -20.09 -2.31 11.94
N PRO A 597 -19.08 -2.91 12.61
CA PRO A 597 -19.30 -4.06 13.47
C PRO A 597 -20.05 -3.74 14.77
N ASP A 598 -19.93 -2.52 15.31
CA ASP A 598 -20.74 -2.12 16.46
C ASP A 598 -22.21 -1.91 16.10
N ALA A 599 -22.50 -1.25 14.98
CA ALA A 599 -23.88 -1.09 14.51
C ALA A 599 -24.57 -2.44 14.29
N LEU A 600 -23.86 -3.43 13.71
CA LEU A 600 -24.41 -4.80 13.60
C LEU A 600 -24.64 -5.44 14.97
N THR A 601 -23.70 -5.27 15.90
CA THR A 601 -23.84 -5.73 17.28
C THR A 601 -25.07 -5.13 17.96
N GLY A 602 -25.24 -3.80 17.87
CA GLY A 602 -26.39 -3.10 18.40
C GLY A 602 -27.71 -3.51 17.75
N SER A 603 -27.72 -3.78 16.44
CA SER A 603 -28.90 -4.30 15.74
C SER A 603 -29.35 -5.67 16.28
N ILE A 604 -28.42 -6.50 16.74
CA ILE A 604 -28.71 -7.79 17.35
C ILE A 604 -29.17 -7.63 18.80
N GLU A 605 -28.53 -6.74 19.57
CA GLU A 605 -28.93 -6.45 20.95
C GLU A 605 -30.34 -5.85 21.04
N CYS A 606 -30.75 -5.10 20.03
CA CYS A 606 -32.08 -4.49 19.95
C CYS A 606 -33.18 -5.44 19.43
N ARG A 607 -32.84 -6.67 19.01
CA ARG A 607 -33.84 -7.64 18.52
C ARG A 607 -34.86 -7.94 19.62
N GLN A 608 -36.14 -7.88 19.28
CA GLN A 608 -37.18 -8.28 20.23
C GLN A 608 -37.28 -9.80 20.30
N PRO A 609 -37.54 -10.39 21.48
CA PRO A 609 -37.79 -11.81 21.58
C PRO A 609 -39.03 -12.18 20.74
N PRO A 610 -39.07 -13.37 20.12
CA PRO A 610 -40.22 -13.79 19.34
C PRO A 610 -41.47 -13.73 20.23
N LYS A 611 -42.53 -13.05 19.75
CA LYS A 611 -43.82 -13.04 20.44
C LYS A 611 -44.25 -14.50 20.63
N ARG A 612 -44.41 -14.93 21.89
CA ARG A 612 -45.10 -16.18 22.20
C ARG A 612 -46.55 -16.02 21.78
N VAL A 613 -46.87 -16.44 20.56
CA VAL A 613 -48.26 -16.59 20.13
C VAL A 613 -48.82 -17.72 20.97
N SER A 614 -49.88 -17.46 21.74
CA SER A 614 -50.50 -18.53 22.50
C SER A 614 -51.08 -19.57 21.54
N VAL A 615 -51.09 -20.85 21.92
CA VAL A 615 -51.69 -21.91 21.08
C VAL A 615 -53.17 -21.57 20.77
N ALA A 616 -53.86 -20.88 21.69
CA ALA A 616 -55.23 -20.39 21.48
C ALA A 616 -55.34 -19.36 20.33
N GLU A 617 -54.38 -18.42 20.23
CA GLU A 617 -54.33 -17.44 19.13
C GLU A 617 -53.99 -18.08 17.78
N MET A 618 -53.19 -19.15 17.75
CA MET A 618 -52.93 -19.91 16.52
C MET A 618 -54.18 -20.62 15.98
N PHE A 619 -55.12 -20.98 16.84
CA PHE A 619 -56.39 -21.64 16.45
C PHE A 619 -57.59 -20.69 16.41
N GLY A 620 -57.39 -19.38 16.53
CA GLY A 620 -58.45 -18.38 16.40
C GLY A 620 -59.52 -18.42 17.50
N LEU A 621 -59.23 -19.05 18.64
CA LEU A 621 -60.11 -19.06 19.81
C LEU A 621 -59.76 -17.84 20.66
N ARG A 622 -60.64 -16.83 20.63
CA ARG A 622 -60.60 -15.68 21.56
C ARG A 622 -61.21 -16.03 22.91
#